data_AF-A0AAX1VTS0-F1
#
_entry.id   AF-A0AAX1VTS0-F1
#
_cell.length_a   1.000
_cell.length_b   1.000
_cell.length_c   1.000
_cell.angle_alpha   90.00
_cell.angle_beta   90.00
_cell.angle_gamma   90.00
#
_symmetry.space_group_name_H-M   'P 1'
#
loop_
_entity.id
_entity.type
_entity.pdbx_description
1 polymer ?
#
loop_
_entity_poly.entity_id
_entity_poly.type
_entity_poly.pdbx_seq_one_letter_code
_entity_poly.pdbx_strand_id
1 'polypeptide(L)'
;TGDDFAQGLFYREPKSDSQKGLWYFDGQPHRVIMLDRLREAPKTGHLTGETRKGGDALHALFDKLPEDTVLAITLVITPQDVLEAHLEKLARKSVGDNQASLLTREAVNDARKLIGREHKLYRGSIAFYLKGNDEAQLTARSMQLTNALLGAGMEPVASDDEVAPLNSYLRWLPGNFDVNQKRAMDWYVQMMLAQHVANLCPVWGRSSGTGHPGITLFNRGGAPLTFDPFNKLDRQMNAHMFLFGPTGAGKSATLNNLLNQLIAVYAPRLFIVEAGNSFGLLGDFAKKLGLTVNRIKLAPNSGVSLAPFADAIRLVNTPSQVKTLDADDLESSDEDMNAKPDEDDDERDVLGEMEIVARLMITGGEEKEEARLTRADRSVIRQCILAAARICSDADRTVLTEDVRNALRAAGEDTSIPEGRRNRMLEMAEAMDMFCMGADGEMFNRAGTPWPEADLTIVDLATYAREGYNAQLSIAYISLINTVNNIAERDQYKGRPLVNVTDEGHIITKNPLL
;
A
#
# COMPACT_ATOMS: atom_id res chain seq x y z
N THR A 1 25.91 -13.28 -26.33
CA THR A 1 26.02 -11.85 -26.68
C THR A 1 24.62 -11.32 -26.91
N GLY A 2 23.87 -11.16 -25.82
CA GLY A 2 22.49 -10.67 -25.82
C GLY A 2 22.28 -9.84 -24.57
N ASP A 3 23.30 -9.06 -24.21
CA ASP A 3 23.49 -8.53 -22.86
C ASP A 3 23.01 -7.07 -22.77
N ASP A 4 22.41 -6.53 -23.83
CA ASP A 4 21.80 -5.20 -23.86
C ASP A 4 20.27 -5.33 -23.98
N PHE A 5 19.57 -4.95 -22.90
CA PHE A 5 18.11 -4.88 -22.83
C PHE A 5 17.50 -4.07 -23.99
N ALA A 6 18.21 -3.06 -24.51
CA ALA A 6 17.78 -2.28 -25.66
C ALA A 6 17.71 -3.11 -26.96
N GLN A 7 18.61 -4.08 -27.15
CA GLN A 7 18.59 -5.01 -28.29
C GLN A 7 17.47 -6.06 -28.18
N GLY A 8 16.93 -6.29 -26.98
CA GLY A 8 15.78 -7.16 -26.76
C GLY A 8 14.43 -6.48 -26.99
N LEU A 9 14.37 -5.13 -26.90
CA LEU A 9 13.12 -4.37 -26.98
C LEU A 9 12.76 -3.92 -28.40
N PHE A 10 13.77 -3.62 -29.23
CA PHE A 10 13.59 -3.14 -30.60
C PHE A 10 14.38 -3.99 -31.58
N TYR A 11 13.76 -4.36 -32.70
CA TYR A 11 14.41 -5.10 -33.78
C TYR A 11 15.39 -4.23 -34.57
N ARG A 12 15.23 -2.89 -34.51
CA ARG A 12 16.07 -1.89 -35.16
C ARG A 12 16.34 -0.74 -34.19
N GLU A 13 17.50 -0.10 -34.36
CA GLU A 13 17.83 1.11 -33.62
C GLU A 13 16.76 2.20 -33.82
N PRO A 14 16.26 2.81 -32.73
CA PRO A 14 15.35 3.95 -32.81
C PRO A 14 15.95 5.12 -33.58
N LYS A 15 15.16 5.79 -34.41
CA LYS A 15 15.57 7.00 -35.15
C LYS A 15 14.67 8.17 -34.80
N SER A 16 15.22 9.37 -34.77
CA SER A 16 14.44 10.60 -34.68
C SER A 16 14.59 11.43 -35.95
N ASP A 17 13.49 12.09 -36.34
CA ASP A 17 13.47 13.10 -37.40
C ASP A 17 13.00 14.42 -36.78
N SER A 18 13.93 15.35 -36.62
CA SER A 18 13.66 16.65 -36.00
C SER A 18 12.88 17.60 -36.90
N GLN A 19 12.93 17.43 -38.23
CA GLN A 19 12.17 18.26 -39.16
C GLN A 19 10.69 17.87 -39.14
N LYS A 20 10.40 16.58 -39.04
CA LYS A 20 9.03 16.05 -38.94
C LYS A 20 8.50 15.97 -37.52
N GLY A 21 9.39 16.06 -36.52
CA GLY A 21 9.05 15.90 -35.11
C GLY A 21 8.62 14.48 -34.76
N LEU A 22 9.18 13.46 -35.43
CA LEU A 22 8.76 12.06 -35.31
C LEU A 22 9.88 11.17 -34.77
N TRP A 23 9.49 10.22 -33.91
CA TRP A 23 10.32 9.06 -33.58
C TRP A 23 9.96 7.90 -34.50
N TYR A 24 10.93 7.06 -34.82
CA TYR A 24 10.76 5.83 -35.57
C TYR A 24 11.28 4.68 -34.74
N PHE A 25 10.40 3.76 -34.37
CA PHE A 25 10.74 2.50 -33.71
C PHE A 25 10.42 1.38 -34.67
N ASP A 26 11.41 0.53 -35.00
CA ASP A 26 11.28 -0.53 -36.00
C ASP A 26 10.79 -0.06 -37.39
N GLY A 27 11.03 1.22 -37.71
CA GLY A 27 10.59 1.85 -38.95
C GLY A 27 9.16 2.37 -38.93
N GLN A 28 8.42 2.21 -37.84
CA GLN A 28 7.08 2.78 -37.66
C GLN A 28 7.20 4.20 -37.11
N PRO A 29 6.55 5.22 -37.71
CA PRO A 29 6.53 6.57 -37.16
C PRO A 29 5.61 6.69 -35.95
N HIS A 30 6.08 7.40 -34.93
CA HIS A 30 5.43 7.62 -33.65
C HIS A 30 5.35 9.13 -33.35
N ARG A 31 4.25 9.53 -32.70
CA ARG A 31 3.97 10.91 -32.28
C ARG A 31 3.29 10.92 -30.91
N VAL A 32 3.55 11.97 -30.14
CA VAL A 32 2.79 12.32 -28.94
C VAL A 32 1.88 13.51 -29.26
N ILE A 33 0.65 13.49 -28.77
CA ILE A 33 -0.30 14.59 -28.82
C ILE A 33 -0.64 14.98 -27.38
N MET A 34 -0.31 16.22 -27.03
CA MET A 34 -0.57 16.77 -25.70
C MET A 34 -1.99 17.30 -25.60
N LEU A 35 -2.60 17.19 -24.43
CA LEU A 35 -3.83 17.93 -24.13
C LEU A 35 -3.46 19.34 -23.66
N ASP A 36 -3.97 20.37 -24.36
CA ASP A 36 -3.79 21.78 -23.96
C ASP A 36 -4.72 22.15 -22.81
N ARG A 37 -6.02 21.92 -22.98
CA ARG A 37 -7.02 22.31 -21.97
C ARG A 37 -8.29 21.46 -22.04
N LEU A 38 -9.03 21.50 -20.94
CA LEU A 38 -10.39 21.00 -20.83
C LEU A 38 -11.36 22.17 -21.06
N ARG A 39 -12.16 22.12 -22.12
CA ARG A 39 -13.19 23.15 -22.41
C ARG A 39 -14.38 23.06 -21.46
N GLU A 40 -14.67 21.85 -20.99
CA GLU A 40 -15.70 21.56 -19.99
C GLU A 40 -15.13 20.66 -18.89
N ALA A 41 -15.75 20.69 -17.70
CA ALA A 41 -15.39 19.78 -16.62
C ALA A 41 -15.65 18.32 -17.05
N PRO A 42 -14.65 17.42 -16.98
CA PRO A 42 -14.83 16.03 -17.40
C PRO A 42 -15.77 15.31 -16.45
N LYS A 43 -16.64 14.45 -17.00
CA LYS A 43 -17.58 13.63 -16.22
C LYS A 43 -16.92 12.34 -15.74
N THR A 44 -17.50 11.67 -14.75
CA THR A 44 -17.00 10.35 -14.29
C THR A 44 -16.92 9.36 -15.47
N GLY A 45 -15.72 8.82 -15.71
CA GLY A 45 -15.47 7.93 -16.85
C GLY A 45 -15.42 8.65 -18.20
N HIS A 46 -14.96 9.90 -18.25
CA HIS A 46 -15.02 10.72 -19.47
C HIS A 46 -14.30 10.11 -20.68
N LEU A 47 -13.20 9.39 -20.43
CA LEU A 47 -12.41 8.71 -21.45
C LEU A 47 -12.83 7.25 -21.64
N THR A 48 -12.84 6.49 -20.55
CA THR A 48 -12.94 5.02 -20.59
C THR A 48 -14.28 4.47 -20.14
N GLY A 49 -15.14 5.30 -19.56
CA GLY A 49 -16.46 4.89 -19.11
C GLY A 49 -17.49 4.93 -20.24
N GLU A 50 -18.44 4.01 -20.21
CA GLU A 50 -19.63 4.04 -21.06
C GLU A 50 -20.51 5.24 -20.66
N THR A 51 -20.53 6.28 -21.50
CA THR A 51 -21.31 7.50 -21.26
C THR A 51 -22.31 7.77 -22.37
N ARG A 52 -23.46 8.36 -22.02
CA ARG A 52 -24.43 8.84 -23.02
C ARG A 52 -23.99 10.22 -23.51
N LYS A 53 -23.42 10.28 -24.71
CA LYS A 53 -23.10 11.55 -25.39
C LYS A 53 -24.06 11.78 -26.55
N GLY A 54 -25.26 12.28 -26.23
CA GLY A 54 -26.19 12.87 -27.20
C GLY A 54 -27.01 11.92 -28.09
N GLY A 55 -26.87 10.60 -27.94
CA GLY A 55 -27.68 9.60 -28.66
C GLY A 55 -28.01 8.37 -27.82
N ASP A 56 -28.70 7.39 -28.41
CA ASP A 56 -29.14 6.16 -27.73
C ASP A 56 -28.02 5.15 -27.45
N ALA A 57 -26.86 5.28 -28.12
CA ALA A 57 -25.74 4.34 -28.00
C ALA A 57 -24.78 4.71 -26.85
N LEU A 58 -24.55 3.77 -25.94
CA LEU A 58 -23.49 3.81 -24.92
C LEU A 58 -22.16 3.37 -25.55
N HIS A 59 -21.12 4.18 -25.40
CA HIS A 59 -19.75 3.83 -25.81
C HIS A 59 -18.74 4.53 -24.91
N ALA A 60 -17.54 3.98 -24.78
CA ALA A 60 -16.42 4.72 -24.22
C ALA A 60 -15.85 5.64 -25.30
N LEU A 61 -15.31 6.81 -24.91
CA LEU A 61 -14.63 7.67 -25.88
C LEU A 61 -13.36 6.97 -26.40
N PHE A 62 -12.70 6.20 -25.54
CA PHE A 62 -11.49 5.47 -25.88
C PHE A 62 -11.69 4.51 -27.07
N ASP A 63 -12.88 3.90 -27.22
CA ASP A 63 -13.23 3.03 -28.34
C ASP A 63 -13.29 3.75 -29.70
N LYS A 64 -13.39 5.09 -29.69
CA LYS A 64 -13.40 5.94 -30.90
C LYS A 64 -12.02 6.45 -31.29
N LEU A 65 -11.04 6.30 -30.40
CA LEU A 65 -9.67 6.72 -30.67
C LEU A 65 -9.03 5.76 -31.68
N PRO A 66 -7.95 6.17 -32.36
CA PRO A 66 -7.18 5.26 -33.20
C PRO A 66 -6.75 4.01 -32.42
N GLU A 67 -6.72 2.87 -33.11
CA GLU A 67 -6.14 1.65 -32.57
C GLU A 67 -4.68 1.89 -32.12
N ASP A 68 -4.27 1.19 -31.07
CA ASP A 68 -2.96 1.34 -30.40
C ASP A 68 -2.70 2.70 -29.72
N THR A 69 -3.72 3.55 -29.54
CA THR A 69 -3.55 4.79 -28.77
C THR A 69 -3.19 4.48 -27.32
N VAL A 70 -2.09 5.06 -26.83
CA VAL A 70 -1.70 4.96 -25.41
C VAL A 70 -1.95 6.29 -24.71
N LEU A 71 -2.75 6.27 -23.65
CA LEU A 71 -2.98 7.42 -22.77
C LEU A 71 -1.95 7.42 -21.64
N ALA A 72 -1.28 8.55 -21.44
CA ALA A 72 -0.44 8.81 -20.28
C ALA A 72 -0.96 10.02 -19.52
N ILE A 73 -1.27 9.84 -18.24
CA ILE A 73 -1.63 10.92 -17.31
C ILE A 73 -0.52 11.01 -16.28
N THR A 74 0.20 12.13 -16.27
CA THR A 74 1.22 12.42 -15.27
C THR A 74 0.63 13.34 -14.21
N LEU A 75 0.75 12.96 -12.94
CA LEU A 75 0.27 13.74 -11.80
C LEU A 75 1.42 13.96 -10.81
N VAL A 76 1.60 15.21 -10.38
CA VAL A 76 2.49 15.60 -9.30
C VAL A 76 1.65 16.04 -8.12
N ILE A 77 1.61 15.20 -7.10
CA ILE A 77 0.87 15.45 -5.86
C ILE A 77 1.66 16.48 -5.05
N THR A 78 1.10 17.68 -4.91
CA THR A 78 1.70 18.76 -4.12
C THR A 78 0.96 18.89 -2.78
N PRO A 79 1.69 19.01 -1.64
CA PRO A 79 1.09 19.39 -0.36
C PRO A 79 0.26 20.67 -0.49
N GLN A 80 -0.94 20.69 0.09
CA GLN A 80 -1.89 21.78 -0.14
C GLN A 80 -1.45 23.09 0.52
N ASP A 81 -0.74 23.04 1.63
CA ASP A 81 -0.09 24.17 2.30
C ASP A 81 0.96 24.85 1.40
N VAL A 82 1.78 24.07 0.71
CA VAL A 82 2.76 24.58 -0.27
C VAL A 82 2.06 25.25 -1.44
N LEU A 83 0.95 24.68 -1.91
CA LEU A 83 0.15 25.28 -2.97
C LEU A 83 -0.49 26.60 -2.53
N GLU A 84 -1.09 26.65 -1.33
CA GLU A 84 -1.69 27.86 -0.78
C GLU A 84 -0.66 28.98 -0.63
N ALA A 85 0.54 28.69 -0.12
CA ALA A 85 1.63 29.64 -0.02
C ALA A 85 2.06 30.19 -1.40
N HIS A 86 2.08 29.34 -2.43
CA HIS A 86 2.34 29.77 -3.80
C HIS A 86 1.25 30.70 -4.35
N LEU A 87 -0.03 30.37 -4.13
CA LEU A 87 -1.17 31.21 -4.51
C LEU A 87 -1.13 32.56 -3.80
N GLU A 88 -0.79 32.59 -2.52
CA GLU A 88 -0.65 33.83 -1.76
C GLU A 88 0.47 34.71 -2.32
N LYS A 89 1.62 34.11 -2.64
CA LYS A 89 2.73 34.81 -3.29
C LYS A 89 2.32 35.41 -4.65
N LEU A 90 1.52 34.70 -5.44
CA LEU A 90 0.98 35.21 -6.71
C LEU A 90 0.03 36.40 -6.50
N ALA A 91 -0.87 36.30 -5.53
CA ALA A 91 -1.77 37.41 -5.17
C ALA A 91 -0.98 38.66 -4.74
N ARG A 92 0.03 38.50 -3.87
CA ARG A 92 0.87 39.60 -3.39
C ARG A 92 1.71 40.25 -4.49
N LYS A 93 2.15 39.50 -5.49
CA LYS A 93 2.93 40.03 -6.63
C LYS A 93 2.07 40.72 -7.69
N SER A 94 0.78 40.43 -7.72
CA SER A 94 -0.16 41.04 -8.67
C SER A 94 -0.60 42.40 -8.15
N VAL A 95 0.28 43.40 -8.06
CA VAL A 95 0.03 44.69 -7.37
C VAL A 95 -0.61 45.76 -8.28
N GLY A 96 -0.52 45.62 -9.61
CA GLY A 96 -1.05 46.62 -10.54
C GLY A 96 -2.58 46.62 -10.68
N ASP A 97 -3.14 47.75 -11.13
CA ASP A 97 -4.55 47.87 -11.54
C ASP A 97 -4.76 47.54 -13.02
N ASN A 98 -3.76 46.94 -13.68
CA ASN A 98 -3.94 46.45 -15.03
C ASN A 98 -4.85 45.21 -15.03
N GLN A 99 -5.53 44.99 -16.15
CA GLN A 99 -6.50 43.91 -16.31
C GLN A 99 -5.89 42.53 -16.00
N ALA A 100 -4.63 42.30 -16.38
CA ALA A 100 -3.93 41.04 -16.10
C ALA A 100 -3.75 40.78 -14.59
N SER A 101 -3.42 41.80 -13.80
CA SER A 101 -3.26 41.68 -12.35
C SER A 101 -4.60 41.46 -11.66
N LEU A 102 -5.67 42.12 -12.13
CA LEU A 102 -7.03 41.91 -11.62
C LEU A 102 -7.50 40.47 -11.86
N LEU A 103 -7.37 39.98 -13.11
CA LEU A 103 -7.73 38.60 -13.46
C LEU A 103 -6.91 37.56 -12.68
N THR A 104 -5.63 37.84 -12.44
CA THR A 104 -4.78 36.95 -11.63
C THR A 104 -5.27 36.87 -10.18
N ARG A 105 -5.63 38.01 -9.56
CA ARG A 105 -6.21 38.02 -8.21
C ARG A 105 -7.55 37.28 -8.15
N GLU A 106 -8.40 37.46 -9.15
CA GLU A 106 -9.69 36.76 -9.27
C GLU A 106 -9.49 35.24 -9.36
N ALA A 107 -8.61 34.78 -10.24
CA ALA A 107 -8.28 33.36 -10.39
C ALA A 107 -7.69 32.74 -9.11
N VAL A 108 -6.81 33.47 -8.40
CA VAL A 108 -6.29 33.03 -7.09
C VAL A 108 -7.41 32.90 -6.07
N ASN A 109 -8.33 33.86 -6.02
CA ASN A 109 -9.46 33.80 -5.10
C ASN A 109 -10.38 32.61 -5.40
N ASP A 110 -10.63 32.30 -6.67
CA ASP A 110 -11.45 31.15 -7.04
C ASP A 110 -10.77 29.82 -6.73
N ALA A 111 -9.45 29.71 -6.99
CA ALA A 111 -8.67 28.55 -6.56
C ALA A 111 -8.75 28.34 -5.04
N ARG A 112 -8.62 29.42 -4.25
CA ARG A 112 -8.74 29.35 -2.78
C ARG A 112 -10.14 28.94 -2.32
N LYS A 113 -11.21 29.41 -2.98
CA LYS A 113 -12.58 28.96 -2.67
C LYS A 113 -12.76 27.47 -2.93
N LEU A 114 -12.16 26.94 -3.99
CA LEU A 114 -12.21 25.50 -4.30
C LEU A 114 -11.47 24.70 -3.23
N ILE A 115 -10.26 25.12 -2.86
CA ILE A 115 -9.46 24.47 -1.80
C ILE A 115 -10.20 24.51 -0.46
N GLY A 116 -10.81 25.65 -0.11
CA GLY A 116 -11.62 25.81 1.10
C GLY A 116 -12.91 24.97 1.12
N ARG A 117 -13.32 24.39 -0.02
CA ARG A 117 -14.42 23.42 -0.13
C ARG A 117 -13.91 21.97 -0.19
N GLU A 118 -12.71 21.73 0.31
CA GLU A 118 -12.04 20.42 0.36
C GLU A 118 -11.71 19.82 -1.03
N HIS A 119 -11.76 20.61 -2.10
CA HIS A 119 -11.21 20.17 -3.37
C HIS A 119 -9.68 20.25 -3.36
N LYS A 120 -9.03 19.25 -3.93
CA LYS A 120 -7.57 19.23 -4.08
C LYS A 120 -7.18 19.67 -5.48
N LEU A 121 -6.16 20.53 -5.55
CA LEU A 121 -5.53 20.96 -6.78
C LEU A 121 -4.13 20.36 -6.87
N TYR A 122 -3.82 19.73 -8.00
CA TYR A 122 -2.54 19.09 -8.29
C TYR A 122 -1.98 19.61 -9.60
N ARG A 123 -0.69 19.37 -9.84
CA ARG A 123 -0.09 19.63 -11.15
C ARG A 123 -0.13 18.36 -11.99
N GLY A 124 -0.46 18.46 -13.26
CA GLY A 124 -0.48 17.30 -14.14
C GLY A 124 -0.44 17.65 -15.62
N SER A 125 -0.33 16.61 -16.44
CA SER A 125 -0.37 16.70 -17.90
C SER A 125 -0.96 15.41 -18.47
N ILE A 126 -1.57 15.52 -19.65
CA ILE A 126 -2.21 14.40 -20.34
C ILE A 126 -1.62 14.32 -21.75
N ALA A 127 -1.12 13.14 -22.09
CA ALA A 127 -0.51 12.84 -23.37
C ALA A 127 -1.17 11.62 -24.01
N PHE A 128 -1.23 11.62 -25.34
CA PHE A 128 -1.70 10.51 -26.16
C PHE A 128 -0.61 10.13 -27.14
N TYR A 129 -0.15 8.89 -27.09
CA TYR A 129 0.81 8.35 -28.05
C TYR A 129 0.09 7.65 -29.18
N LEU A 130 0.57 7.91 -30.39
CA LEU A 130 0.11 7.29 -31.62
C LEU A 130 1.29 6.69 -32.36
N LYS A 131 1.05 5.57 -33.02
CA LYS A 131 1.92 4.99 -34.04
C LYS A 131 1.16 4.81 -35.36
N GLY A 132 1.89 4.79 -36.46
CA GLY A 132 1.38 4.40 -37.77
C GLY A 132 2.35 3.44 -38.47
N ASN A 133 1.85 2.68 -39.44
CA ASN A 133 2.67 1.89 -40.36
C ASN A 133 3.51 2.78 -41.28
N ASP A 134 2.99 3.98 -41.57
CA ASP A 134 3.65 5.04 -42.32
C ASP A 134 3.19 6.42 -41.83
N GLU A 135 3.83 7.48 -42.33
CA GLU A 135 3.56 8.86 -41.93
C GLU A 135 2.15 9.34 -42.31
N ALA A 136 1.60 8.80 -43.40
CA ALA A 136 0.25 9.14 -43.87
C ALA A 136 -0.81 8.57 -42.91
N GLN A 137 -0.65 7.31 -42.50
CA GLN A 137 -1.51 6.69 -41.50
C GLN A 137 -1.38 7.39 -40.15
N LEU A 138 -0.15 7.74 -39.72
CA LEU A 138 0.04 8.49 -38.47
C LEU A 138 -0.68 9.84 -38.50
N THR A 139 -0.64 10.53 -39.64
CA THR A 139 -1.35 11.80 -39.84
C THR A 139 -2.87 11.61 -39.76
N ALA A 140 -3.41 10.59 -40.44
CA ALA A 140 -4.83 10.27 -40.38
C ALA A 140 -5.28 9.91 -38.95
N ARG A 141 -4.49 9.08 -38.23
CA ARG A 141 -4.74 8.73 -36.82
C ARG A 141 -4.69 9.96 -35.92
N SER A 142 -3.75 10.88 -36.14
CA SER A 142 -3.65 12.14 -35.42
C SER A 142 -4.92 12.99 -35.58
N MET A 143 -5.42 13.12 -36.81
CA MET A 143 -6.67 13.84 -37.09
C MET A 143 -7.90 13.17 -36.43
N GLN A 144 -7.97 11.83 -36.49
CA GLN A 144 -9.05 11.08 -35.85
C GLN A 144 -9.06 11.30 -34.33
N LEU A 145 -7.89 11.18 -33.67
CA LEU A 145 -7.76 11.47 -32.23
C LEU A 145 -8.21 12.89 -31.92
N THR A 146 -7.69 13.89 -32.64
CA THR A 146 -8.01 15.30 -32.41
C THR A 146 -9.51 15.56 -32.52
N ASN A 147 -10.18 15.03 -33.54
CA ASN A 147 -11.61 15.18 -33.72
C ASN A 147 -12.41 14.52 -32.58
N ALA A 148 -11.99 13.34 -32.12
CA ALA A 148 -12.64 12.63 -31.02
C ALA A 148 -12.50 13.41 -29.69
N LEU A 149 -11.31 13.95 -29.40
CA LEU A 149 -11.05 14.75 -28.21
C LEU A 149 -11.86 16.06 -28.24
N LEU A 150 -11.86 16.78 -29.36
CA LEU A 150 -12.62 18.02 -29.51
C LEU A 150 -14.13 17.80 -29.31
N GLY A 151 -14.67 16.72 -29.90
CA GLY A 151 -16.06 16.32 -29.70
C GLY A 151 -16.40 15.91 -28.26
N ALA A 152 -15.39 15.68 -27.42
CA ALA A 152 -15.50 15.39 -26.00
C ALA A 152 -15.17 16.59 -25.10
N GLY A 153 -15.03 17.80 -25.63
CA GLY A 153 -14.69 18.99 -24.85
C GLY A 153 -13.23 19.02 -24.37
N MET A 154 -12.35 18.27 -25.03
CA MET A 154 -10.92 18.20 -24.73
C MET A 154 -10.16 18.78 -25.91
N GLU A 155 -9.33 19.77 -25.68
CA GLU A 155 -8.60 20.48 -26.72
C GLU A 155 -7.14 20.02 -26.74
N PRO A 156 -6.72 19.24 -27.76
CA PRO A 156 -5.32 18.87 -27.91
C PRO A 156 -4.51 20.01 -28.50
N VAL A 157 -3.21 20.01 -28.22
CA VAL A 157 -2.22 20.82 -28.93
C VAL A 157 -2.15 20.34 -30.38
N ALA A 158 -2.30 21.27 -31.34
CA ALA A 158 -2.14 20.91 -32.75
C ALA A 158 -0.72 20.40 -33.01
N SER A 159 -0.56 19.40 -33.88
CA SER A 159 0.75 18.78 -34.10
C SER A 159 1.83 19.76 -34.55
N ASP A 160 1.44 20.81 -35.29
CA ASP A 160 2.35 21.84 -35.79
C ASP A 160 2.68 22.92 -34.74
N ASP A 161 1.89 23.01 -33.66
CA ASP A 161 2.07 23.97 -32.56
C ASP A 161 2.87 23.39 -31.38
N GLU A 162 3.12 22.08 -31.38
CA GLU A 162 3.97 21.45 -30.38
C GLU A 162 5.44 21.89 -30.56
N VAL A 163 5.97 22.62 -29.57
CA VAL A 163 7.26 23.31 -29.68
C VAL A 163 8.45 22.35 -29.81
N ALA A 164 8.39 21.21 -29.12
CA ALA A 164 9.50 20.25 -29.09
C ALA A 164 8.98 18.80 -29.06
N PRO A 165 8.36 18.31 -30.15
CA PRO A 165 7.61 17.05 -30.15
C PRO A 165 8.46 15.83 -29.79
N LEU A 166 9.73 15.79 -30.23
CA LEU A 166 10.66 14.71 -29.85
C LEU A 166 10.95 14.69 -28.35
N ASN A 167 11.11 15.87 -27.72
CA ASN A 167 11.32 15.99 -26.29
C ASN A 167 10.05 15.72 -25.51
N SER A 168 8.90 16.17 -26.00
CA SER A 168 7.60 15.88 -25.40
C SER A 168 7.31 14.39 -25.42
N TYR A 169 7.68 13.69 -26.50
CA TYR A 169 7.54 12.23 -26.58
C TYR A 169 8.31 11.54 -25.45
N LEU A 170 9.57 11.92 -25.21
CA LEU A 170 10.37 11.33 -24.14
C LEU A 170 9.86 11.76 -22.76
N ARG A 171 9.58 13.06 -22.55
CA ARG A 171 9.21 13.62 -21.25
C ARG A 171 8.00 12.93 -20.61
N TRP A 172 7.03 12.55 -21.43
CA TRP A 172 5.77 12.01 -20.95
C TRP A 172 5.72 10.48 -20.98
N LEU A 173 6.84 9.80 -21.23
CA LEU A 173 6.89 8.35 -21.06
C LEU A 173 6.56 8.02 -19.60
N PRO A 174 5.86 6.92 -19.32
CA PRO A 174 5.54 6.52 -17.96
C PRO A 174 6.79 6.51 -17.07
N GLY A 175 6.75 7.25 -15.95
CA GLY A 175 7.86 7.35 -15.00
C GLY A 175 9.01 8.27 -15.41
N ASN A 176 8.99 8.91 -16.58
CA ASN A 176 10.13 9.71 -17.07
C ASN A 176 10.09 11.21 -16.71
N PHE A 177 8.99 11.68 -16.13
CA PHE A 177 8.87 13.09 -15.74
C PHE A 177 9.63 13.37 -14.43
N ASP A 178 10.71 14.14 -14.52
CA ASP A 178 11.51 14.55 -13.36
C ASP A 178 11.07 15.92 -12.85
N VAL A 179 10.48 15.93 -11.65
CA VAL A 179 10.01 17.14 -10.94
C VAL A 179 11.15 18.07 -10.52
N ASN A 180 12.37 17.55 -10.39
CA ASN A 180 13.54 18.28 -9.92
C ASN A 180 14.23 19.05 -11.04
N GLN A 181 13.87 18.79 -12.30
CA GLN A 181 14.39 19.56 -13.42
C GLN A 181 13.97 21.03 -13.34
N LYS A 182 14.91 21.91 -13.70
CA LYS A 182 14.70 23.36 -13.67
C LYS A 182 13.48 23.74 -14.51
N ARG A 183 12.53 24.43 -13.89
CA ARG A 183 11.25 24.88 -14.48
C ARG A 183 10.30 23.76 -14.94
N ALA A 184 10.54 22.50 -14.58
CA ALA A 184 9.65 21.39 -14.97
C ALA A 184 8.21 21.63 -14.51
N MET A 185 8.07 22.04 -13.24
CA MET A 185 6.77 22.36 -12.66
C MET A 185 6.10 23.58 -13.30
N ASP A 186 6.86 24.52 -13.86
CA ASP A 186 6.34 25.78 -14.42
C ASP A 186 5.97 25.68 -15.89
N TRP A 187 6.67 24.82 -16.65
CA TRP A 187 6.56 24.77 -18.11
C TRP A 187 5.71 23.62 -18.63
N TYR A 188 5.73 22.47 -17.94
CA TYR A 188 5.24 21.24 -18.54
C TYR A 188 3.95 20.72 -17.89
N VAL A 189 3.66 21.12 -16.66
CA VAL A 189 2.47 20.66 -15.93
C VAL A 189 1.53 21.81 -15.63
N GLN A 190 0.24 21.52 -15.66
CA GLN A 190 -0.84 22.48 -15.44
C GLN A 190 -1.59 22.15 -14.15
N MET A 191 -2.26 23.15 -13.59
CA MET A 191 -3.12 22.95 -12.43
C MET A 191 -4.40 22.23 -12.83
N MET A 192 -4.68 21.10 -12.17
CA MET A 192 -5.86 20.28 -12.39
C MET A 192 -6.53 19.95 -11.07
N LEU A 193 -7.86 19.96 -11.03
CA LEU A 193 -8.61 19.42 -9.90
C LEU A 193 -8.39 17.91 -9.83
N ALA A 194 -8.13 17.38 -8.63
CA ALA A 194 -7.99 15.95 -8.40
C ALA A 194 -9.22 15.17 -8.91
N GLN A 195 -10.41 15.75 -8.78
CA GLN A 195 -11.65 15.19 -9.33
C GLN A 195 -11.63 15.07 -10.85
N HIS A 196 -11.06 16.06 -11.56
CA HIS A 196 -10.98 16.02 -13.03
C HIS A 196 -10.04 14.90 -13.47
N VAL A 197 -8.91 14.74 -12.79
CA VAL A 197 -7.97 13.66 -13.03
C VAL A 197 -8.65 12.30 -12.79
N ALA A 198 -9.32 12.12 -11.65
CA ALA A 198 -10.07 10.91 -11.33
C ALA A 198 -11.13 10.56 -12.39
N ASN A 199 -11.83 11.57 -12.91
CA ASN A 199 -12.83 11.42 -13.96
C ASN A 199 -12.24 11.00 -15.33
N LEU A 200 -10.97 11.33 -15.58
CA LEU A 200 -10.22 10.98 -16.79
C LEU A 200 -9.46 9.66 -16.67
N CYS A 201 -9.17 9.18 -15.44
CA CYS A 201 -8.38 7.97 -15.21
C CYS A 201 -8.89 6.75 -16.00
N PRO A 202 -8.00 5.86 -16.49
CA PRO A 202 -8.37 4.69 -17.27
C PRO A 202 -8.93 3.52 -16.43
N VAL A 203 -9.67 3.81 -15.36
CA VAL A 203 -10.20 2.80 -14.41
C VAL A 203 -11.70 2.58 -14.53
N TRP A 204 -12.37 3.32 -15.42
CA TRP A 204 -13.83 3.27 -15.62
C TRP A 204 -14.26 2.28 -16.72
N GLY A 205 -13.28 1.63 -17.36
CA GLY A 205 -13.50 0.68 -18.46
C GLY A 205 -14.33 -0.53 -18.03
N ARG A 206 -15.07 -1.09 -18.98
CA ARG A 206 -15.80 -2.34 -18.75
C ARG A 206 -14.82 -3.50 -18.78
N SER A 207 -14.84 -4.32 -17.73
CA SER A 207 -14.13 -5.60 -17.68
C SER A 207 -15.10 -6.70 -17.24
N SER A 208 -14.84 -7.93 -17.67
CA SER A 208 -15.51 -9.15 -17.18
C SER A 208 -14.59 -9.96 -16.26
N GLY A 209 -13.43 -9.39 -15.90
CA GLY A 209 -12.37 -10.08 -15.16
C GLY A 209 -11.61 -11.06 -16.04
N THR A 210 -11.03 -12.08 -15.41
CA THR A 210 -10.20 -13.11 -16.04
C THR A 210 -11.01 -14.30 -16.55
N GLY A 211 -12.28 -14.41 -16.14
CA GLY A 211 -13.18 -15.52 -16.50
C GLY A 211 -13.13 -16.70 -15.52
N HIS A 212 -12.29 -16.66 -14.49
CA HIS A 212 -12.20 -17.72 -13.47
C HIS A 212 -13.17 -17.45 -12.30
N PRO A 213 -14.12 -18.34 -11.99
CA PRO A 213 -15.23 -18.04 -11.08
C PRO A 213 -14.89 -18.30 -9.59
N GLY A 214 -13.78 -17.76 -9.07
CA GLY A 214 -13.48 -17.80 -7.63
C GLY A 214 -14.28 -16.75 -6.84
N ILE A 215 -14.30 -15.53 -7.38
CA ILE A 215 -15.12 -14.41 -6.95
C ILE A 215 -15.93 -13.95 -8.16
N THR A 216 -17.23 -13.76 -7.96
CA THR A 216 -18.18 -13.25 -8.94
C THR A 216 -18.81 -11.96 -8.42
N LEU A 217 -18.69 -10.92 -9.23
CA LEU A 217 -19.31 -9.61 -9.09
C LEU A 217 -20.05 -9.25 -10.38
N PHE A 218 -20.57 -8.03 -10.48
CA PHE A 218 -21.19 -7.52 -11.69
C PHE A 218 -20.50 -6.24 -12.13
N ASN A 219 -20.16 -6.15 -13.42
CA ASN A 219 -19.68 -4.90 -14.00
C ASN A 219 -20.85 -3.91 -14.19
N ARG A 220 -20.53 -2.67 -14.60
CA ARG A 220 -21.52 -1.61 -14.78
C ARG A 220 -22.62 -1.94 -15.80
N GLY A 221 -22.33 -2.83 -16.77
CA GLY A 221 -23.29 -3.33 -17.75
C GLY A 221 -24.18 -4.47 -17.24
N GLY A 222 -24.01 -4.90 -15.99
CA GLY A 222 -24.75 -6.02 -15.39
C GLY A 222 -24.23 -7.39 -15.82
N ALA A 223 -23.14 -7.47 -16.57
CA ALA A 223 -22.52 -8.74 -16.91
C ALA A 223 -21.66 -9.25 -15.73
N PRO A 224 -21.53 -10.57 -15.54
CA PRO A 224 -20.64 -11.13 -14.54
C PRO A 224 -19.20 -10.64 -14.73
N LEU A 225 -18.58 -10.24 -13.62
CA LEU A 225 -17.16 -9.97 -13.51
C LEU A 225 -16.57 -11.05 -12.59
N THR A 226 -15.70 -11.89 -13.14
CA THR A 226 -15.16 -13.05 -12.42
C THR A 226 -13.65 -13.05 -12.41
N PHE A 227 -13.06 -13.31 -11.25
CA PHE A 227 -11.64 -13.56 -11.07
C PHE A 227 -11.44 -14.47 -9.86
N ASP A 228 -10.29 -15.13 -9.78
CA ASP A 228 -10.01 -16.08 -8.73
C ASP A 228 -8.65 -15.82 -8.07
N PRO A 229 -8.61 -15.32 -6.82
CA PRO A 229 -7.37 -15.00 -6.14
C PRO A 229 -6.51 -16.22 -5.80
N PHE A 230 -7.00 -17.45 -5.96
CA PHE A 230 -6.22 -18.67 -5.73
C PHE A 230 -5.78 -19.37 -7.01
N ASN A 231 -6.39 -19.05 -8.15
CA ASN A 231 -6.03 -19.62 -9.44
C ASN A 231 -4.66 -19.11 -9.89
N LYS A 232 -3.75 -20.03 -10.24
CA LYS A 232 -2.40 -19.72 -10.75
C LYS A 232 -2.40 -18.99 -12.10
N LEU A 233 -3.52 -18.97 -12.82
CA LEU A 233 -3.67 -18.19 -14.04
C LEU A 233 -4.01 -16.71 -13.75
N ASP A 234 -4.51 -16.41 -12.55
CA ASP A 234 -4.91 -15.06 -12.13
C ASP A 234 -3.89 -14.40 -11.20
N ARG A 235 -2.97 -15.18 -10.64
CA ARG A 235 -1.91 -14.70 -9.75
C ARG A 235 -0.54 -15.22 -10.17
N GLN A 236 0.47 -14.36 -10.09
CA GLN A 236 1.86 -14.78 -10.19
C GLN A 236 2.36 -15.31 -8.84
N MET A 237 2.10 -14.55 -7.77
CA MET A 237 2.55 -14.83 -6.40
C MET A 237 1.35 -14.84 -5.43
N ASN A 238 1.55 -14.31 -4.22
CA ASN A 238 0.48 -14.14 -3.23
C ASN A 238 -0.57 -13.13 -3.70
N ALA A 239 -1.83 -13.43 -3.42
CA ALA A 239 -2.93 -12.55 -3.72
C ALA A 239 -3.18 -11.61 -2.54
N HIS A 240 -3.09 -10.30 -2.80
CA HIS A 240 -3.38 -9.26 -1.83
C HIS A 240 -4.59 -8.44 -2.27
N MET A 241 -5.37 -7.96 -1.31
CA MET A 241 -6.54 -7.11 -1.57
C MET A 241 -6.48 -5.87 -0.69
N PHE A 242 -6.59 -4.70 -1.30
CA PHE A 242 -6.76 -3.43 -0.61
C PHE A 242 -8.15 -2.88 -0.88
N LEU A 243 -8.99 -2.83 0.16
CA LEU A 243 -10.35 -2.30 0.09
C LEU A 243 -10.45 -0.98 0.85
N PHE A 244 -10.64 0.12 0.12
CA PHE A 244 -10.69 1.46 0.70
C PHE A 244 -12.03 2.15 0.43
N GLY A 245 -12.38 3.07 1.31
CA GLY A 245 -13.62 3.85 1.23
C GLY A 245 -13.96 4.49 2.57
N PRO A 246 -14.70 5.62 2.57
CA PRO A 246 -15.12 6.27 3.81
C PRO A 246 -16.04 5.37 4.64
N THR A 247 -16.25 5.72 5.90
CA THR A 247 -17.23 5.05 6.76
C THR A 247 -18.61 5.09 6.11
N GLY A 248 -19.31 3.95 6.09
CA GLY A 248 -20.61 3.82 5.43
C GLY A 248 -20.56 3.49 3.93
N ALA A 249 -19.37 3.43 3.30
CA ALA A 249 -19.25 3.07 1.87
C ALA A 249 -19.52 1.58 1.56
N GLY A 250 -19.75 0.73 2.57
CA GLY A 250 -20.04 -0.69 2.39
C GLY A 250 -18.82 -1.62 2.33
N LYS A 251 -17.68 -1.22 2.91
CA LYS A 251 -16.44 -2.03 2.97
C LYS A 251 -16.68 -3.41 3.59
N SER A 252 -17.11 -3.46 4.85
CA SER A 252 -17.32 -4.72 5.57
C SER A 252 -18.44 -5.56 4.97
N ALA A 253 -19.47 -4.93 4.38
CA ALA A 253 -20.53 -5.64 3.64
C ALA A 253 -19.97 -6.32 2.38
N THR A 254 -19.11 -5.62 1.64
CA THR A 254 -18.41 -6.18 0.48
C THR A 254 -17.50 -7.33 0.89
N LEU A 255 -16.70 -7.16 1.94
CA LEU A 255 -15.85 -8.23 2.48
C LEU A 255 -16.64 -9.46 2.89
N ASN A 256 -17.76 -9.30 3.60
CA ASN A 256 -18.63 -10.42 3.94
C ASN A 256 -19.10 -11.19 2.70
N ASN A 257 -19.48 -10.50 1.62
CA ASN A 257 -19.87 -11.16 0.37
C ASN A 257 -18.70 -11.92 -0.27
N LEU A 258 -17.51 -11.31 -0.35
CA LEU A 258 -16.33 -11.95 -0.91
C LEU A 258 -15.92 -13.19 -0.11
N LEU A 259 -15.89 -13.08 1.22
CA LEU A 259 -15.54 -14.18 2.11
C LEU A 259 -16.52 -15.34 2.04
N ASN A 260 -17.83 -15.06 1.92
CA ASN A 260 -18.83 -16.12 1.69
C ASN A 260 -18.55 -16.90 0.41
N GLN A 261 -18.16 -16.22 -0.68
CA GLN A 261 -17.81 -16.88 -1.93
C GLN A 261 -16.55 -17.75 -1.78
N LEU A 262 -15.51 -17.23 -1.13
CA LEU A 262 -14.30 -18.01 -0.86
C LEU A 262 -14.58 -19.23 0.02
N ILE A 263 -15.41 -19.09 1.06
CA ILE A 263 -15.85 -20.22 1.89
C ILE A 263 -16.56 -21.28 1.04
N ALA A 264 -17.47 -20.85 0.16
CA ALA A 264 -18.25 -21.76 -0.69
C ALA A 264 -17.40 -22.50 -1.73
N VAL A 265 -16.40 -21.83 -2.33
CA VAL A 265 -15.58 -22.41 -3.40
C VAL A 265 -14.42 -23.24 -2.85
N TYR A 266 -13.75 -22.74 -1.80
CA TYR A 266 -12.46 -23.26 -1.36
C TYR A 266 -12.45 -23.80 0.07
N ALA A 267 -13.41 -23.42 0.91
CA ALA A 267 -13.37 -23.64 2.35
C ALA A 267 -11.97 -23.34 2.95
N PRO A 268 -11.40 -22.14 2.71
CA PRO A 268 -10.06 -21.82 3.18
C PRO A 268 -10.04 -21.79 4.71
N ARG A 269 -8.83 -21.78 5.28
CA ARG A 269 -8.67 -21.39 6.68
C ARG A 269 -8.70 -19.87 6.76
N LEU A 270 -9.68 -19.32 7.47
CA LEU A 270 -9.98 -17.89 7.46
C LEU A 270 -9.70 -17.25 8.81
N PHE A 271 -8.87 -16.22 8.82
CA PHE A 271 -8.60 -15.36 9.98
C PHE A 271 -9.16 -13.97 9.67
N ILE A 272 -9.98 -13.45 10.59
CA ILE A 272 -10.58 -12.12 10.47
C ILE A 272 -10.24 -11.34 11.73
N VAL A 273 -9.43 -10.30 11.59
CA VAL A 273 -9.18 -9.29 12.61
C VAL A 273 -10.16 -8.14 12.37
N GLU A 274 -10.96 -7.81 13.38
CA GLU A 274 -11.99 -6.79 13.24
C GLU A 274 -12.13 -5.89 14.47
N ALA A 275 -12.78 -4.74 14.26
CA ALA A 275 -13.27 -3.88 15.31
C ALA A 275 -14.76 -3.58 15.04
N GLY A 276 -15.66 -4.03 15.94
CA GLY A 276 -17.08 -3.67 15.86
C GLY A 276 -18.07 -4.76 15.45
N ASN A 277 -17.65 -6.03 15.39
CA ASN A 277 -18.52 -7.20 15.18
C ASN A 277 -19.29 -7.19 13.85
N SER A 278 -18.65 -6.70 12.78
CA SER A 278 -19.10 -6.77 11.40
C SER A 278 -19.12 -8.19 10.83
N PHE A 279 -18.34 -9.12 11.38
CA PHE A 279 -18.21 -10.50 10.87
C PHE A 279 -18.83 -11.55 11.81
N GLY A 280 -19.42 -11.14 12.93
CA GLY A 280 -20.12 -12.04 13.85
C GLY A 280 -21.17 -12.92 13.14
N LEU A 281 -22.03 -12.32 12.31
CA LEU A 281 -23.05 -13.06 11.56
C LEU A 281 -22.48 -14.03 10.52
N LEU A 282 -21.33 -13.70 9.91
CA LEU A 282 -20.60 -14.63 9.04
C LEU A 282 -20.16 -15.87 9.82
N GLY A 283 -19.65 -15.68 11.04
CA GLY A 283 -19.32 -16.79 11.94
C GLY A 283 -20.53 -17.64 12.32
N ASP A 284 -21.68 -17.03 12.63
CA ASP A 284 -22.89 -17.78 12.97
C ASP A 284 -23.40 -18.59 11.76
N PHE A 285 -23.30 -18.01 10.56
CA PHE A 285 -23.66 -18.65 9.31
C PHE A 285 -22.73 -19.83 8.99
N ALA A 286 -21.42 -19.64 9.08
CA ALA A 286 -20.42 -20.70 8.91
C ALA A 286 -20.67 -21.88 9.86
N LYS A 287 -20.96 -21.60 11.13
CA LYS A 287 -21.29 -22.63 12.13
C LYS A 287 -22.55 -23.40 11.77
N LYS A 288 -23.59 -22.73 11.28
CA LYS A 288 -24.82 -23.38 10.79
C LYS A 288 -24.57 -24.31 9.59
N LEU A 289 -23.56 -24.01 8.78
CA LEU A 289 -23.13 -24.84 7.65
C LEU A 289 -22.16 -25.97 8.06
N GLY A 290 -21.88 -26.13 9.35
CA GLY A 290 -21.04 -27.21 9.89
C GLY A 290 -19.55 -26.89 9.98
N LEU A 291 -19.14 -25.65 9.70
CA LEU A 291 -17.75 -25.22 9.88
C LEU A 291 -17.43 -24.98 11.36
N THR A 292 -16.19 -25.26 11.73
CA THR A 292 -15.67 -24.95 13.06
C THR A 292 -15.32 -23.47 13.15
N VAL A 293 -15.82 -22.79 14.18
CA VAL A 293 -15.65 -21.34 14.36
C VAL A 293 -15.06 -21.06 15.73
N ASN A 294 -13.94 -20.35 15.74
CA ASN A 294 -13.30 -19.81 16.93
C ASN A 294 -13.55 -18.30 17.00
N ARG A 295 -13.97 -17.80 18.16
CA ARG A 295 -14.16 -16.36 18.40
C ARG A 295 -13.33 -15.94 19.59
N ILE A 296 -12.44 -14.99 19.35
CA ILE A 296 -11.52 -14.45 20.33
C ILE A 296 -11.84 -12.98 20.49
N LYS A 297 -11.97 -12.54 21.74
CA LYS A 297 -12.14 -11.13 22.08
C LYS A 297 -10.94 -10.67 22.87
N LEU A 298 -10.20 -9.70 22.33
CA LEU A 298 -9.04 -9.12 22.99
C LEU A 298 -9.51 -8.01 23.93
N ALA A 299 -9.85 -8.42 25.15
CA ALA A 299 -10.21 -7.52 26.23
C ALA A 299 -9.52 -7.95 27.54
N PRO A 300 -9.29 -7.01 28.47
CA PRO A 300 -8.87 -7.35 29.84
C PRO A 300 -9.80 -8.42 30.45
N ASN A 301 -9.24 -9.41 31.15
CA ASN A 301 -9.97 -10.53 31.74
C ASN A 301 -10.69 -11.45 30.73
N SER A 302 -10.32 -11.43 29.45
CA SER A 302 -10.85 -12.37 28.44
C SER A 302 -10.35 -13.80 28.62
N GLY A 303 -9.31 -14.03 29.44
CA GLY A 303 -8.63 -15.32 29.58
C GLY A 303 -7.74 -15.69 28.39
N VAL A 304 -7.59 -14.81 27.39
CA VAL A 304 -6.70 -14.97 26.24
C VAL A 304 -5.28 -14.57 26.64
N SER A 305 -4.28 -15.29 26.14
CA SER A 305 -2.88 -14.88 26.22
C SER A 305 -2.19 -15.10 24.88
N LEU A 306 -1.44 -14.10 24.43
CA LEU A 306 -0.80 -14.07 23.11
C LEU A 306 0.68 -14.48 23.13
N ALA A 307 1.31 -14.58 24.31
CA ALA A 307 2.71 -14.98 24.51
C ALA A 307 3.68 -14.50 23.41
N PRO A 308 3.89 -13.17 23.30
CA PRO A 308 4.63 -12.56 22.19
C PRO A 308 6.01 -13.19 21.96
N PHE A 309 6.71 -13.58 23.03
CA PHE A 309 8.06 -14.14 22.98
C PHE A 309 8.13 -15.66 22.83
N ALA A 310 7.00 -16.36 22.62
CA ALA A 310 6.98 -17.82 22.62
C ALA A 310 7.93 -18.46 21.58
N ASP A 311 8.04 -17.86 20.39
CA ASP A 311 8.91 -18.36 19.32
C ASP A 311 10.41 -18.08 19.57
N ALA A 312 10.78 -17.26 20.56
CA ALA A 312 12.19 -16.98 20.89
C ALA A 312 12.97 -18.24 21.25
N ILE A 313 12.30 -19.30 21.75
CA ILE A 313 12.93 -20.59 22.04
C ILE A 313 13.50 -21.28 20.78
N ARG A 314 12.95 -20.99 19.60
CA ARG A 314 13.44 -21.54 18.33
C ARG A 314 14.85 -21.05 17.99
N LEU A 315 15.22 -19.84 18.44
CA LEU A 315 16.56 -19.27 18.27
C LEU A 315 17.66 -20.13 18.91
N VAL A 316 17.30 -20.93 19.92
CA VAL A 316 18.24 -21.82 20.63
C VAL A 316 18.10 -23.25 20.15
N ASN A 317 16.87 -23.75 19.99
CA ASN A 317 16.61 -25.15 19.66
C ASN A 317 16.79 -25.48 18.17
N THR A 318 16.57 -24.51 17.29
CA THR A 318 16.61 -24.73 15.83
C THR A 318 17.33 -23.60 15.10
N PRO A 319 18.59 -23.28 15.46
CA PRO A 319 19.32 -22.13 14.92
C PRO A 319 19.61 -22.21 13.41
N SER A 320 19.50 -23.40 12.80
CA SER A 320 19.69 -23.59 11.36
C SER A 320 18.40 -23.49 10.52
N GLN A 321 17.27 -23.11 11.14
CA GLN A 321 15.98 -22.91 10.45
C GLN A 321 15.44 -21.48 10.66
N VAL A 322 16.25 -20.62 11.25
CA VAL A 322 15.89 -19.25 11.63
C VAL A 322 17.06 -18.37 11.26
N LYS A 323 16.81 -17.30 10.49
CA LYS A 323 17.83 -16.31 10.15
C LYS A 323 18.23 -15.54 11.41
N THR A 324 19.24 -16.01 12.13
CA THR A 324 19.85 -15.26 13.22
C THR A 324 20.88 -14.30 12.63
N LEU A 325 20.45 -13.09 12.28
CA LEU A 325 21.39 -11.99 12.05
C LEU A 325 22.18 -11.76 13.34
N ASP A 326 23.51 -11.71 13.22
CA ASP A 326 24.41 -11.55 14.36
C ASP A 326 23.99 -10.32 15.17
N ALA A 327 24.04 -10.40 16.50
CA ALA A 327 23.57 -9.31 17.38
C ALA A 327 24.37 -8.00 17.19
N ASP A 328 25.52 -8.10 16.53
CA ASP A 328 26.41 -7.01 16.17
C ASP A 328 26.24 -6.52 14.71
N ASP A 329 25.49 -7.23 13.86
CA ASP A 329 25.32 -6.95 12.42
C ASP A 329 23.99 -6.22 12.11
N LEU A 330 23.81 -5.04 12.72
CA LEU A 330 22.59 -4.23 12.68
C LEU A 330 22.31 -3.57 11.32
N GLU A 331 23.27 -3.54 10.39
CA GLU A 331 23.10 -2.88 9.09
C GLU A 331 22.30 -3.74 8.11
N SER A 332 22.39 -5.07 8.24
CA SER A 332 21.59 -6.03 7.47
C SER A 332 20.09 -5.96 7.80
N SER A 333 19.70 -5.67 9.04
CA SER A 333 18.28 -5.65 9.46
C SER A 333 17.50 -4.40 8.98
N ASP A 334 18.15 -3.23 8.92
CA ASP A 334 17.50 -2.01 8.41
C ASP A 334 17.45 -2.00 6.86
N GLU A 335 18.41 -2.67 6.20
CA GLU A 335 18.42 -2.88 4.74
C GLU A 335 17.43 -3.97 4.29
N ASP A 336 17.32 -5.11 4.97
CA ASP A 336 16.34 -6.17 4.67
C ASP A 336 14.88 -5.69 4.85
N MET A 337 14.62 -4.77 5.78
CA MET A 337 13.30 -4.13 5.94
C MET A 337 12.88 -3.30 4.70
N ASN A 338 13.84 -2.87 3.86
CA ASN A 338 13.59 -2.07 2.65
C ASN A 338 14.03 -2.76 1.34
N ALA A 339 14.70 -3.90 1.43
CA ALA A 339 15.12 -4.69 0.28
C ALA A 339 13.92 -5.45 -0.31
N LYS A 340 13.94 -5.65 -1.63
CA LYS A 340 13.03 -6.64 -2.23
C LYS A 340 13.46 -8.01 -1.70
N PRO A 341 12.55 -8.87 -1.24
CA PRO A 341 12.92 -10.23 -0.88
C PRO A 341 13.54 -10.89 -2.11
N ASP A 342 14.82 -11.26 -2.00
CA ASP A 342 15.45 -12.13 -2.99
C ASP A 342 14.76 -13.50 -2.92
N GLU A 343 14.55 -14.15 -4.07
CA GLU A 343 13.80 -15.41 -4.20
C GLU A 343 14.42 -16.60 -3.43
N ASP A 344 15.60 -16.42 -2.81
CA ASP A 344 16.35 -17.41 -2.03
C ASP A 344 16.33 -17.16 -0.50
N ASP A 345 15.68 -16.09 0.01
CA ASP A 345 15.72 -15.69 1.43
C ASP A 345 14.41 -16.01 2.18
N ASP A 346 13.97 -17.27 2.09
CA ASP A 346 12.72 -17.79 2.69
C ASP A 346 12.79 -18.03 4.22
N GLU A 347 13.90 -17.68 4.90
CA GLU A 347 14.06 -17.92 6.34
C GLU A 347 13.53 -16.75 7.19
N ARG A 348 12.57 -17.04 8.07
CA ARG A 348 11.91 -16.05 8.95
C ARG A 348 12.87 -15.47 9.99
N ASP A 349 13.02 -14.14 10.04
CA ASP A 349 13.79 -13.42 11.08
C ASP A 349 13.00 -13.31 12.40
N VAL A 350 12.95 -14.42 13.14
CA VAL A 350 12.28 -14.47 14.44
C VAL A 350 12.90 -13.49 15.44
N LEU A 351 14.21 -13.25 15.38
CA LEU A 351 14.87 -12.33 16.33
C LEU A 351 14.46 -10.88 16.05
N GLY A 352 14.40 -10.48 14.78
CA GLY A 352 13.90 -9.16 14.36
C GLY A 352 12.43 -8.94 14.76
N GLU A 353 11.57 -9.94 14.56
CA GLU A 353 10.17 -9.87 15.02
C GLU A 353 10.07 -9.64 16.54
N MET A 354 10.86 -10.39 17.34
CA MET A 354 10.87 -10.25 18.79
C MET A 354 11.48 -8.92 19.24
N GLU A 355 12.47 -8.40 18.52
CA GLU A 355 13.06 -7.09 18.76
C GLU A 355 12.01 -5.99 18.58
N ILE A 356 11.19 -6.04 17.53
CA ILE A 356 10.10 -5.09 17.30
C ILE A 356 9.11 -5.13 18.47
N VAL A 357 8.73 -6.32 18.93
CA VAL A 357 7.82 -6.46 20.08
C VAL A 357 8.43 -5.90 21.35
N ALA A 358 9.70 -6.19 21.63
CA ALA A 358 10.40 -5.64 22.80
C ALA A 358 10.49 -4.11 22.73
N ARG A 359 10.80 -3.54 21.56
CA ARG A 359 10.83 -2.09 21.35
C ARG A 359 9.47 -1.45 21.61
N LEU A 360 8.39 -2.03 21.09
CA LEU A 360 7.02 -1.57 21.38
C LEU A 360 6.69 -1.58 22.86
N MET A 361 7.15 -2.61 23.60
CA MET A 361 6.94 -2.70 25.05
C MET A 361 7.78 -1.69 25.83
N ILE A 362 9.00 -1.39 25.37
CA ILE A 362 9.91 -0.44 26.01
C ILE A 362 9.49 1.01 25.74
N THR A 363 9.04 1.32 24.53
CA THR A 363 8.75 2.70 24.10
C THR A 363 7.27 3.06 24.19
N GLY A 364 6.39 2.09 24.45
CA GLY A 364 4.95 2.29 24.37
C GLY A 364 4.46 2.62 22.94
N GLY A 365 5.28 2.34 21.92
CA GLY A 365 5.00 2.72 20.54
C GLY A 365 5.02 4.24 20.30
N GLU A 366 5.62 5.02 21.21
CA GLU A 366 5.76 6.46 21.05
C GLU A 366 6.97 6.81 20.17
N GLU A 367 6.72 7.54 19.07
CA GLU A 367 7.75 7.92 18.08
C GLU A 367 8.94 8.66 18.72
N LYS A 368 8.69 9.46 19.77
CA LYS A 368 9.74 10.21 20.49
C LYS A 368 10.65 9.31 21.32
N GLU A 369 10.08 8.28 21.97
CA GLU A 369 10.87 7.32 22.74
C GLU A 369 11.62 6.38 21.79
N GLU A 370 11.00 6.01 20.67
CA GLU A 370 11.64 5.22 19.62
C GLU A 370 12.85 5.93 19.01
N ALA A 371 12.73 7.24 18.71
CA ALA A 371 13.83 8.04 18.19
C ALA A 371 15.01 8.19 19.18
N ARG A 372 14.81 7.90 20.46
CA ARG A 372 15.87 7.90 21.49
C ARG A 372 16.60 6.57 21.59
N LEU A 373 16.08 5.49 21.00
CA LEU A 373 16.78 4.21 21.00
C LEU A 373 17.97 4.25 20.04
N THR A 374 19.16 4.05 20.60
CA THR A 374 20.39 3.99 19.83
C THR A 374 20.59 2.59 19.26
N ARG A 375 21.48 2.47 18.26
CA ARG A 375 21.92 1.15 17.74
C ARG A 375 22.45 0.23 18.86
N ALA A 376 23.16 0.79 19.83
CA ALA A 376 23.66 0.04 20.98
C ALA A 376 22.52 -0.49 21.86
N ASP A 377 21.45 0.28 22.04
CA ASP A 377 20.28 -0.16 22.80
C ASP A 377 19.58 -1.33 22.09
N ARG A 378 19.45 -1.28 20.76
CA ARG A 378 18.88 -2.38 19.96
C ARG A 378 19.69 -3.67 20.08
N SER A 379 21.02 -3.59 19.98
CA SER A 379 21.90 -4.76 20.16
C SER A 379 21.72 -5.38 21.56
N VAL A 380 21.62 -4.56 22.59
CA VAL A 380 21.37 -5.03 23.97
C VAL A 380 20.02 -5.74 24.09
N ILE A 381 18.95 -5.20 23.47
CA ILE A 381 17.63 -5.84 23.45
C ILE A 381 17.72 -7.24 22.81
N ARG A 382 18.37 -7.37 21.65
CA ARG A 382 18.58 -8.67 20.98
C ARG A 382 19.33 -9.66 21.86
N GLN A 383 20.42 -9.21 22.50
CA GLN A 383 21.21 -10.04 23.43
C GLN A 383 20.36 -10.51 24.63
N CYS A 384 19.50 -9.63 25.17
CA CYS A 384 18.61 -9.97 26.28
C CYS A 384 17.53 -10.98 25.86
N ILE A 385 16.97 -10.87 24.65
CA ILE A 385 16.04 -11.86 24.10
C ILE A 385 16.72 -13.23 23.98
N LEU A 386 17.95 -13.28 23.45
CA LEU A 386 18.71 -14.52 23.34
C LEU A 386 19.06 -15.13 24.71
N ALA A 387 19.43 -14.29 25.69
CA ALA A 387 19.71 -14.73 27.05
C ALA A 387 18.44 -15.33 27.69
N ALA A 388 17.29 -14.66 27.56
CA ALA A 388 16.01 -15.16 28.03
C ALA A 388 15.65 -16.51 27.36
N ALA A 389 15.85 -16.61 26.05
CA ALA A 389 15.62 -17.83 25.29
C ALA A 389 16.46 -19.01 25.78
N ARG A 390 17.76 -18.80 26.05
CA ARG A 390 18.66 -19.85 26.57
C ARG A 390 18.21 -20.33 27.96
N ILE A 391 17.94 -19.40 28.87
CA ILE A 391 17.49 -19.73 30.24
C ILE A 391 16.19 -20.55 30.20
N CYS A 392 15.24 -20.16 29.37
CA CYS A 392 13.95 -20.86 29.27
C CYS A 392 14.07 -22.21 28.55
N SER A 393 14.95 -22.30 27.55
CA SER A 393 15.27 -23.56 26.87
C SER A 393 15.90 -24.58 27.81
N ASP A 394 16.86 -24.16 28.65
CA ASP A 394 17.48 -25.03 29.66
C ASP A 394 16.47 -25.50 30.72
N ALA A 395 15.43 -24.70 30.98
CA ALA A 395 14.35 -24.99 31.91
C ALA A 395 13.13 -25.70 31.27
N ASP A 396 13.20 -26.05 29.98
CA ASP A 396 12.11 -26.67 29.19
C ASP A 396 10.76 -25.94 29.33
N ARG A 397 10.78 -24.61 29.21
CA ARG A 397 9.58 -23.77 29.27
C ARG A 397 9.56 -22.67 28.21
N THR A 398 8.36 -22.16 27.91
CA THR A 398 8.19 -21.03 26.99
C THR A 398 8.81 -19.75 27.56
N VAL A 399 9.36 -18.91 26.68
CA VAL A 399 9.87 -17.57 27.01
C VAL A 399 8.69 -16.63 27.21
N LEU A 400 8.66 -15.95 28.36
CA LEU A 400 7.65 -14.96 28.72
C LEU A 400 8.22 -13.55 28.63
N THR A 401 7.33 -12.55 28.60
CA THR A 401 7.73 -11.13 28.63
C THR A 401 8.58 -10.81 29.86
N GLU A 402 8.25 -11.41 31.02
CA GLU A 402 9.03 -11.23 32.23
C GLU A 402 10.47 -11.75 32.13
N ASP A 403 10.73 -12.74 31.27
CA ASP A 403 12.07 -13.30 31.11
C ASP A 403 12.98 -12.32 30.36
N VAL A 404 12.44 -11.67 29.32
CA VAL A 404 13.15 -10.61 28.58
C VAL A 404 13.39 -9.41 29.50
N ARG A 405 12.38 -9.01 30.28
CA ARG A 405 12.53 -7.97 31.32
C ARG A 405 13.61 -8.32 32.35
N ASN A 406 13.62 -9.56 32.83
CA ASN A 406 14.60 -10.03 33.81
C ASN A 406 16.02 -10.05 33.22
N ALA A 407 16.17 -10.42 31.95
CA ALA A 407 17.44 -10.35 31.24
C ALA A 407 17.96 -8.90 31.12
N LEU A 408 17.08 -7.95 30.77
CA LEU A 408 17.42 -6.52 30.76
C LEU A 408 17.86 -6.02 32.15
N ARG A 409 17.13 -6.42 33.20
CA ARG A 409 17.47 -6.05 34.59
C ARG A 409 18.82 -6.62 35.01
N ALA A 410 19.07 -7.90 34.73
CA ALA A 410 20.34 -8.55 35.03
C ALA A 410 21.53 -7.91 34.29
N ALA A 411 21.34 -7.53 33.02
CA ALA A 411 22.35 -6.80 32.26
C ALA A 411 22.62 -5.40 32.85
N GLY A 412 21.58 -4.73 33.35
CA GLY A 412 21.69 -3.45 34.07
C GLY A 412 22.41 -3.52 35.42
N GLU A 413 22.45 -4.70 36.06
CA GLU A 413 23.13 -4.93 37.34
C GLU A 413 24.61 -5.31 37.17
N ASP A 414 25.08 -5.58 35.95
CA ASP A 414 26.46 -5.95 35.68
C ASP A 414 27.42 -4.76 35.89
N THR A 415 28.07 -4.73 37.05
CA THR A 415 29.04 -3.70 37.44
C THR A 415 30.23 -3.53 36.51
N SER A 416 30.50 -4.49 35.62
CA SER A 416 31.56 -4.40 34.60
C SER A 416 31.22 -3.43 33.45
N ILE A 417 29.93 -3.17 33.23
CA ILE A 417 29.42 -2.27 32.18
C ILE A 417 29.39 -0.82 32.71
N PRO A 418 29.69 0.21 31.89
CA PRO A 418 29.60 1.61 32.32
C PRO A 418 28.22 2.02 32.85
N GLU A 419 28.20 2.84 33.90
CA GLU A 419 26.99 3.24 34.64
C GLU A 419 25.86 3.79 33.74
N GLY A 420 26.19 4.63 32.75
CA GLY A 420 25.18 5.18 31.84
C GLY A 420 24.45 4.11 31.02
N ARG A 421 25.15 3.04 30.61
CA ARG A 421 24.53 1.90 29.89
C ARG A 421 23.71 1.03 30.84
N ARG A 422 24.20 0.82 32.06
CA ARG A 422 23.46 0.09 33.10
C ARG A 422 22.12 0.75 33.41
N ASN A 423 22.14 2.06 33.67
CA ASN A 423 20.94 2.84 33.95
C ASN A 423 19.94 2.75 32.79
N ARG A 424 20.44 2.82 31.55
CA ARG A 424 19.59 2.67 30.35
C ARG A 424 18.91 1.31 30.28
N MET A 425 19.61 0.22 30.60
CA MET A 425 19.03 -1.14 30.65
C MET A 425 17.96 -1.27 31.74
N LEU A 426 18.20 -0.66 32.91
CA LEU A 426 17.23 -0.63 34.00
C LEU A 426 15.98 0.17 33.62
N GLU A 427 16.12 1.33 32.96
CA GLU A 427 14.99 2.10 32.42
C GLU A 427 14.15 1.26 31.44
N MET A 428 14.81 0.53 30.52
CA MET A 428 14.11 -0.35 29.57
C MET A 428 13.38 -1.49 30.29
N ALA A 429 13.99 -2.08 31.32
CA ALA A 429 13.37 -3.11 32.14
C ALA A 429 12.15 -2.58 32.92
N GLU A 430 12.22 -1.37 33.46
CA GLU A 430 11.09 -0.71 34.14
C GLU A 430 9.93 -0.42 33.19
N ALA A 431 10.22 0.04 31.97
CA ALA A 431 9.20 0.28 30.96
C ALA A 431 8.49 -1.03 30.55
N MET A 432 9.27 -2.09 30.28
CA MET A 432 8.72 -3.41 29.93
C MET A 432 7.93 -4.06 31.08
N ASP A 433 8.21 -3.69 32.34
CA ASP A 433 7.52 -4.20 33.52
C ASP A 433 6.01 -3.93 33.50
N MET A 434 5.58 -2.85 32.84
CA MET A 434 4.17 -2.52 32.64
C MET A 434 3.39 -3.65 31.93
N PHE A 435 4.04 -4.37 31.02
CA PHE A 435 3.47 -5.50 30.29
C PHE A 435 3.54 -6.82 31.07
N CYS A 436 4.14 -6.82 32.26
CA CYS A 436 4.20 -7.98 33.16
C CYS A 436 3.15 -7.92 34.27
N MET A 437 2.42 -6.81 34.41
CA MET A 437 1.51 -6.54 35.52
C MET A 437 0.07 -6.29 35.06
N GLY A 438 -0.89 -6.51 35.96
CA GLY A 438 -2.29 -6.18 35.73
C GLY A 438 -2.90 -6.85 34.50
N ALA A 439 -3.71 -6.10 33.76
CA ALA A 439 -4.39 -6.59 32.54
C ALA A 439 -3.42 -6.88 31.39
N ASP A 440 -2.33 -6.11 31.27
CA ASP A 440 -1.34 -6.33 30.21
C ASP A 440 -0.48 -7.56 30.51
N GLY A 441 -0.11 -7.78 31.76
CA GLY A 441 0.51 -9.04 32.21
C GLY A 441 -0.37 -10.26 31.95
N GLU A 442 -1.69 -10.12 32.13
CA GLU A 442 -2.65 -11.17 31.80
C GLU A 442 -2.60 -11.54 30.30
N MET A 443 -2.53 -10.55 29.42
CA MET A 443 -2.53 -10.76 27.97
C MET A 443 -1.16 -11.22 27.44
N PHE A 444 -0.07 -10.60 27.91
CA PHE A 444 1.26 -10.71 27.29
C PHE A 444 2.30 -11.45 28.14
N ASN A 445 2.05 -11.72 29.42
CA ASN A 445 3.02 -12.36 30.32
C ASN A 445 2.50 -13.70 30.89
N ARG A 446 1.94 -14.55 30.04
CA ARG A 446 1.59 -15.94 30.36
C ARG A 446 1.99 -16.85 29.22
N ALA A 447 2.12 -18.14 29.51
CA ALA A 447 2.25 -19.15 28.47
C ALA A 447 1.05 -19.04 27.53
N GLY A 448 1.31 -18.93 26.23
CA GLY A 448 0.29 -18.63 25.24
C GLY A 448 -0.77 -19.71 25.24
N THR A 449 -2.04 -19.31 25.10
CA THR A 449 -3.11 -20.30 24.92
C THR A 449 -3.06 -20.75 23.46
N PRO A 450 -2.82 -22.03 23.14
CA PRO A 450 -2.88 -22.49 21.76
C PRO A 450 -4.28 -22.21 21.21
N TRP A 451 -4.36 -21.49 20.09
CA TRP A 451 -5.64 -21.20 19.47
C TRP A 451 -6.23 -22.53 18.98
N PRO A 452 -7.50 -22.83 19.31
CA PRO A 452 -8.13 -24.06 18.84
C PRO A 452 -8.13 -24.05 17.32
N GLU A 453 -7.85 -25.21 16.72
CA GLU A 453 -7.96 -25.33 15.27
C GLU A 453 -9.42 -25.10 14.84
N ALA A 454 -9.61 -24.11 13.97
CA ALA A 454 -10.90 -23.78 13.40
C ALA A 454 -10.79 -23.48 11.91
N ASP A 455 -11.90 -23.66 11.20
CA ASP A 455 -12.03 -23.25 9.80
C ASP A 455 -12.10 -21.72 9.68
N LEU A 456 -12.76 -21.07 10.64
CA LEU A 456 -12.89 -19.63 10.74
C LEU A 456 -12.52 -19.16 12.15
N THR A 457 -11.55 -18.26 12.24
CA THR A 457 -11.19 -17.56 13.47
C THR A 457 -11.49 -16.08 13.33
N ILE A 458 -12.33 -15.54 14.23
CA ILE A 458 -12.66 -14.12 14.30
C ILE A 458 -12.03 -13.53 15.56
N VAL A 459 -11.27 -12.46 15.39
CA VAL A 459 -10.54 -11.76 16.44
C VAL A 459 -11.10 -10.35 16.57
N ASP A 460 -11.88 -10.12 17.62
CA ASP A 460 -12.41 -8.80 17.97
C ASP A 460 -11.36 -8.06 18.81
N LEU A 461 -10.78 -7.00 18.23
CA LEU A 461 -9.81 -6.12 18.88
C LEU A 461 -10.41 -5.34 20.07
N ALA A 462 -11.75 -5.25 20.16
CA ALA A 462 -12.52 -4.72 21.28
C ALA A 462 -11.92 -3.47 21.97
N THR A 463 -11.34 -3.65 23.16
CA THR A 463 -10.84 -2.54 23.98
C THR A 463 -9.58 -1.93 23.39
N TYR A 464 -8.72 -2.74 22.76
CA TYR A 464 -7.44 -2.30 22.21
C TYR A 464 -7.55 -1.52 20.90
N ALA A 465 -8.71 -1.54 20.23
CA ALA A 465 -8.98 -0.66 19.09
C ALA A 465 -9.22 0.81 19.49
N ARG A 466 -9.28 1.13 20.80
CA ARG A 466 -9.50 2.50 21.30
C ARG A 466 -8.18 3.27 21.42
N GLU A 467 -8.28 4.60 21.36
CA GLU A 467 -7.14 5.48 21.61
C GLU A 467 -6.53 5.21 23.00
N GLY A 468 -5.20 5.24 23.06
CA GLY A 468 -4.42 5.00 24.29
C GLY A 468 -3.91 3.56 24.44
N TYR A 469 -4.31 2.62 23.57
CA TYR A 469 -3.83 1.24 23.58
C TYR A 469 -2.98 0.87 22.36
N ASN A 470 -2.31 1.86 21.74
CA ASN A 470 -1.61 1.67 20.47
C ASN A 470 -0.50 0.61 20.56
N ALA A 471 0.26 0.59 21.66
CA ALA A 471 1.29 -0.42 21.91
C ALA A 471 0.68 -1.82 22.05
N GLN A 472 -0.31 -1.96 22.93
CA GLN A 472 -1.00 -3.23 23.18
C GLN A 472 -1.63 -3.76 21.90
N LEU A 473 -2.25 -2.90 21.09
CA LEU A 473 -2.82 -3.26 19.80
C LEU A 473 -1.76 -3.75 18.82
N SER A 474 -0.63 -3.05 18.73
CA SER A 474 0.46 -3.40 17.81
C SER A 474 1.07 -4.74 18.19
N ILE A 475 1.37 -4.94 19.48
CA ILE A 475 1.92 -6.20 20.01
C ILE A 475 0.92 -7.34 19.80
N ALA A 476 -0.36 -7.09 20.09
CA ALA A 476 -1.39 -8.09 19.86
C ALA A 476 -1.44 -8.49 18.38
N TYR A 477 -1.49 -7.51 17.47
CA TYR A 477 -1.53 -7.76 16.04
C TYR A 477 -0.29 -8.53 15.53
N ILE A 478 0.92 -8.18 15.95
CA ILE A 478 2.14 -8.96 15.60
C ILE A 478 2.00 -10.41 16.08
N SER A 479 1.58 -10.61 17.33
CA SER A 479 1.39 -11.95 17.90
C SER A 479 0.36 -12.77 17.11
N LEU A 480 -0.71 -12.10 16.63
CA LEU A 480 -1.71 -12.71 15.75
C LEU A 480 -1.10 -13.14 14.42
N ILE A 481 -0.38 -12.24 13.73
CA ILE A 481 0.25 -12.52 12.45
C ILE A 481 1.27 -13.66 12.58
N ASN A 482 2.08 -13.67 13.64
CA ASN A 482 3.04 -14.73 13.91
C ASN A 482 2.36 -16.09 14.09
N THR A 483 1.23 -16.12 14.80
CA THR A 483 0.41 -17.34 14.94
C THR A 483 -0.14 -17.80 13.59
N VAL A 484 -0.63 -16.87 12.76
CA VAL A 484 -1.15 -17.16 11.42
C VAL A 484 -0.04 -17.68 10.49
N ASN A 485 1.14 -17.07 10.52
CA ASN A 485 2.31 -17.49 9.73
C ASN A 485 2.78 -18.89 10.13
N ASN A 486 2.89 -19.16 11.43
CA ASN A 486 3.20 -20.51 11.94
C ASN A 486 2.21 -21.57 11.41
N ILE A 487 0.91 -21.24 11.34
CA ILE A 487 -0.12 -22.13 10.78
C ILE A 487 0.04 -22.27 9.26
N ALA A 488 0.36 -21.18 8.57
CA ALA A 488 0.59 -21.17 7.13
C ALA A 488 1.78 -22.05 6.74
N GLU A 489 2.93 -21.90 7.40
CA GLU A 489 4.15 -22.71 7.18
C GLU A 489 3.88 -24.20 7.41
N ARG A 490 3.20 -24.55 8.51
CA ARG A 490 2.85 -25.93 8.84
C ARG A 490 1.92 -26.56 7.81
N ASP A 491 1.01 -25.77 7.24
CA ASP A 491 -0.05 -26.26 6.35
C ASP A 491 0.24 -26.01 4.85
N GLN A 492 1.40 -25.45 4.50
CA GLN A 492 1.75 -25.00 3.14
C GLN A 492 1.59 -26.09 2.07
N TYR A 493 1.78 -27.37 2.42
CA TYR A 493 1.67 -28.51 1.51
C TYR A 493 0.32 -29.26 1.58
N LYS A 494 -0.63 -28.79 2.39
CA LYS A 494 -1.95 -29.45 2.55
C LYS A 494 -2.93 -29.10 1.43
N GLY A 495 -2.60 -28.13 0.58
CA GLY A 495 -3.45 -27.69 -0.54
C GLY A 495 -4.70 -26.91 -0.13
N ARG A 496 -4.90 -26.64 1.17
CA ARG A 496 -5.98 -25.80 1.69
C ARG A 496 -5.49 -24.34 1.80
N PRO A 497 -6.10 -23.38 1.09
CA PRO A 497 -5.67 -21.98 1.16
C PRO A 497 -5.91 -21.36 2.54
N LEU A 498 -5.12 -20.34 2.87
CA LEU A 498 -5.28 -19.51 4.06
C LEU A 498 -5.58 -18.06 3.64
N VAL A 499 -6.54 -17.43 4.30
CA VAL A 499 -6.90 -16.02 4.10
C VAL A 499 -6.81 -15.31 5.43
N ASN A 500 -6.03 -14.23 5.46
CA ASN A 500 -5.99 -13.30 6.59
C ASN A 500 -6.64 -11.98 6.18
N VAL A 501 -7.64 -11.54 6.93
CA VAL A 501 -8.39 -10.30 6.70
C VAL A 501 -8.23 -9.38 7.88
N THR A 502 -7.87 -8.14 7.60
CA THR A 502 -7.80 -7.08 8.61
C THR A 502 -8.80 -5.99 8.25
N ASP A 503 -9.92 -5.94 8.97
CA ASP A 503 -10.84 -4.80 8.90
C ASP A 503 -10.30 -3.63 9.72
N GLU A 504 -10.61 -2.41 9.28
CA GLU A 504 -10.06 -1.18 9.83
C GLU A 504 -8.51 -1.16 9.93
N GLY A 505 -7.83 -1.65 8.89
CA GLY A 505 -6.37 -1.68 8.81
C GLY A 505 -5.69 -0.33 9.11
N HIS A 506 -6.37 0.79 8.88
CA HIS A 506 -5.89 2.13 9.22
C HIS A 506 -5.66 2.38 10.72
N ILE A 507 -6.22 1.55 11.62
CA ILE A 507 -5.97 1.60 13.06
C ILE A 507 -4.62 0.96 13.37
N ILE A 508 -4.30 -0.13 12.66
CA ILE A 508 -3.09 -0.92 12.86
C ILE A 508 -1.89 -0.25 12.19
N THR A 509 -2.03 0.25 10.96
CA THR A 509 -0.93 0.85 10.18
C THR A 509 -0.51 2.26 10.62
N LYS A 510 -0.83 2.68 11.86
CA LYS A 510 -0.40 3.98 12.42
C LYS A 510 0.99 3.93 13.01
N ASN A 511 1.43 2.75 13.45
CA ASN A 511 2.71 2.58 14.10
C ASN A 511 3.79 2.28 13.04
N PRO A 512 4.83 3.12 12.88
CA PRO A 512 5.89 2.89 11.89
C PRO A 512 6.69 1.60 12.09
N LEU A 513 6.57 0.96 13.26
CA LEU A 513 7.23 -0.30 13.59
C LEU A 513 6.48 -1.54 13.08
N LEU A 514 5.24 -1.39 12.61
CA LEU A 514 4.42 -2.41 11.94
C LEU A 514 4.51 -2.24 10.43
#